data_AF-A0A8T3UH36-F1
#
_entry.id   AF-A0A8T3UH36-F1
#
_cell.length_a   1.000
_cell.length_b   1.000
_cell.length_c   1.000
_cell.angle_alpha   90.00
_cell.angle_beta   90.00
_cell.angle_gamma   90.00
#
_symmetry.space_group_name_H-M   'P 1'
#
loop_
_entity.id
_entity.type
_entity.pdbx_description
1 polymer ?
#
loop_
_entity_poly.entity_id
_entity_poly.type
_entity_poly.pdbx_seq_one_letter_code
_entity_poly.pdbx_strand_id
1 'polypeptide(L)'
;MIDAMWYETNILGYSTDKTYITQYTIDYLYDNNMNDYNIIQILSTFKKESIKYCDLPNSLWNDSLLKRDTYYFNSKLQILSKPPTLSIDANITPKDIKFFKEMKISFTKDDLLRFFYSKSNSLIVKDYNRDIGAIDYLLNRYNNQLMESVDICLYLIDEYSHCVSSLLNLTNYEVDILDKVNTIYYDNYRSGTNRIIYRWS
;
A
#
# COMPACT_ATOMS: atom_id res chain seq x y z
N MET A 1 -26.38 -6.01 -33.17
CA MET A 1 -26.28 -5.34 -31.85
C MET A 1 -25.05 -4.47 -31.94
N ILE A 2 -25.19 -3.15 -31.97
CA ILE A 2 -24.03 -2.26 -32.01
C ILE A 2 -23.41 -2.34 -30.61
N ASP A 3 -22.16 -2.81 -30.56
CA ASP A 3 -21.38 -2.85 -29.32
C ASP A 3 -21.21 -1.41 -28.80
N ALA A 4 -21.39 -1.20 -27.49
CA ALA A 4 -21.24 0.11 -26.86
C ALA A 4 -19.86 0.72 -27.18
N MET A 5 -18.84 -0.13 -27.25
CA MET A 5 -17.47 0.26 -27.62
C MET A 5 -17.37 0.81 -29.06
N TRP A 6 -18.15 0.25 -29.99
CA TRP A 6 -18.20 0.72 -31.37
C TRP A 6 -18.91 2.07 -31.49
N TYR A 7 -20.00 2.26 -30.74
CA TYR A 7 -20.76 3.51 -30.73
C TYR A 7 -19.95 4.68 -30.18
N GLU A 8 -19.25 4.47 -29.06
CA GLU A 8 -18.40 5.50 -28.46
C GLU A 8 -17.26 5.93 -29.38
N THR A 9 -16.58 4.95 -29.97
CA THR A 9 -15.41 5.22 -30.81
C THR A 9 -15.77 5.90 -32.13
N ASN A 10 -16.90 5.51 -32.76
CA ASN A 10 -17.24 5.95 -34.12
C ASN A 10 -18.30 7.06 -34.19
N ILE A 11 -19.13 7.25 -33.16
CA ILE A 11 -20.19 8.26 -33.16
C ILE A 11 -19.89 9.41 -32.22
N LEU A 12 -19.43 9.13 -30.99
CA LEU A 12 -19.11 10.19 -30.02
C LEU A 12 -17.71 10.79 -30.24
N GLY A 13 -16.79 10.03 -30.84
CA GLY A 13 -15.42 10.49 -31.08
C GLY A 13 -14.53 10.50 -29.83
N TYR A 14 -15.02 9.95 -28.71
CA TYR A 14 -14.29 9.75 -27.47
C TYR A 14 -14.81 8.49 -26.75
N SER A 15 -13.92 7.81 -26.02
CA SER A 15 -14.26 6.63 -25.21
C SER A 15 -14.62 7.04 -23.78
N THR A 16 -15.66 6.44 -23.19
CA THR A 16 -16.05 6.70 -21.80
C THR A 16 -15.09 6.08 -20.78
N ASP A 17 -14.25 5.11 -21.19
CA ASP A 17 -13.18 4.55 -20.36
C ASP A 17 -12.19 5.61 -19.86
N LYS A 18 -11.95 6.67 -20.65
CA LYS A 18 -11.01 7.75 -20.30
C LYS A 18 -11.42 8.48 -19.01
N THR A 19 -12.71 8.67 -18.78
CA THR A 19 -13.25 9.31 -17.58
C THR A 19 -13.05 8.44 -16.32
N TYR A 20 -13.14 7.12 -16.47
CA TYR A 20 -12.91 6.19 -15.35
C TYR A 20 -11.44 6.12 -14.94
N ILE A 21 -10.50 6.23 -15.88
CA ILE A 21 -9.06 6.18 -15.59
C ILE A 21 -8.62 7.29 -14.62
N THR A 22 -9.03 8.54 -14.87
CA THR A 22 -8.69 9.66 -13.98
C THR A 22 -9.38 9.51 -12.63
N GLN A 23 -10.65 9.04 -12.61
CA GLN A 23 -11.36 8.77 -11.36
C GLN A 23 -10.64 7.71 -10.52
N TYR A 24 -10.17 6.62 -11.12
CA TYR A 24 -9.41 5.59 -10.42
C TYR A 24 -8.11 6.13 -9.81
N THR A 25 -7.40 7.00 -10.54
CA THR A 25 -6.22 7.67 -9.99
C THR A 25 -6.59 8.57 -8.82
N ILE A 26 -7.69 9.33 -8.91
CA ILE A 26 -8.20 10.17 -7.81
C ILE A 26 -8.56 9.32 -6.58
N ASP A 27 -9.33 8.24 -6.77
CA ASP A 27 -9.73 7.33 -5.69
C ASP A 27 -8.51 6.71 -5.02
N TYR A 28 -7.48 6.36 -5.80
CA TYR A 28 -6.21 5.87 -5.26
C TYR A 28 -5.50 6.92 -4.40
N LEU A 29 -5.51 8.20 -4.78
CA LEU A 29 -4.95 9.28 -3.95
C LEU A 29 -5.76 9.49 -2.66
N TYR A 30 -7.08 9.35 -2.72
CA TYR A 30 -7.94 9.37 -1.52
C TYR A 30 -7.66 8.20 -0.57
N ASP A 31 -7.50 6.99 -1.09
CA ASP A 31 -7.14 5.82 -0.28
C ASP A 31 -5.75 5.96 0.39
N ASN A 32 -4.91 6.88 -0.12
CA ASN A 32 -3.65 7.29 0.48
C ASN A 32 -3.78 8.48 1.45
N ASN A 33 -5.00 8.83 1.86
CA ASN A 33 -5.32 9.94 2.76
C ASN A 33 -4.85 11.32 2.25
N MET A 34 -4.74 11.51 0.93
CA MET A 34 -4.49 12.84 0.38
C MET A 34 -5.76 13.69 0.46
N ASN A 35 -5.60 14.96 0.81
CA ASN A 35 -6.71 15.91 0.82
C ASN A 35 -6.97 16.49 -0.58
N ASP A 36 -8.16 17.07 -0.77
CA ASP A 36 -8.58 17.65 -2.05
C ASP A 36 -7.59 18.70 -2.57
N TYR A 37 -7.04 19.52 -1.68
CA TYR A 37 -6.08 20.57 -2.05
C TYR A 37 -4.83 19.99 -2.70
N ASN A 38 -4.21 18.98 -2.07
CA ASN A 38 -3.02 18.32 -2.58
C ASN A 38 -3.31 17.57 -3.89
N ILE A 39 -4.47 16.90 -3.97
CA ILE A 39 -4.90 16.20 -5.19
C ILE A 39 -5.05 17.20 -6.34
N ILE A 40 -5.78 18.30 -6.15
CA ILE A 40 -5.95 19.35 -7.16
C ILE A 40 -4.60 19.92 -7.58
N GLN A 41 -3.72 20.20 -6.62
CA GLN A 41 -2.38 20.71 -6.91
C GLN A 41 -1.59 19.74 -7.80
N ILE A 42 -1.58 18.44 -7.48
CA ILE A 42 -0.92 17.41 -8.30
C ILE A 42 -1.55 17.35 -9.69
N LEU A 43 -2.88 17.21 -9.78
CA LEU A 43 -3.58 17.02 -11.05
C LEU A 43 -3.46 18.23 -11.97
N SER A 44 -3.40 19.44 -11.41
CA SER A 44 -3.25 20.70 -12.17
C SER A 44 -1.91 20.83 -12.91
N THR A 45 -0.90 20.03 -12.54
CA THR A 45 0.40 20.02 -13.22
C THR A 45 0.36 19.31 -14.57
N PHE A 46 -0.66 18.47 -14.82
CA PHE A 46 -0.77 17.68 -16.03
C PHE A 46 -1.57 18.40 -17.11
N LYS A 47 -1.01 18.45 -18.33
CA LYS A 47 -1.72 18.90 -19.54
C LYS A 47 -2.15 17.69 -20.39
N LYS A 48 -2.94 16.78 -19.80
CA LYS A 48 -3.41 15.55 -20.44
C LYS A 48 -4.92 15.38 -20.27
N GLU A 49 -5.57 14.72 -21.23
CA GLU A 49 -7.01 14.39 -21.16
C GLU A 49 -7.34 13.38 -20.04
N SER A 50 -6.42 12.45 -19.77
CA SER A 50 -6.57 11.42 -18.74
C SER A 50 -5.28 11.25 -17.97
N ILE A 51 -5.38 11.10 -16.65
CA ILE A 51 -4.23 10.95 -15.76
C ILE A 51 -4.24 9.53 -15.19
N LYS A 52 -3.18 8.76 -15.46
CA LYS A 52 -2.97 7.41 -14.94
C LYS A 52 -2.03 7.46 -13.74
N TYR A 53 -2.02 6.39 -12.95
CA TYR A 53 -1.02 6.20 -11.89
C TYR A 53 0.43 6.36 -12.39
N CYS A 54 0.75 5.86 -13.58
CA CYS A 54 2.09 6.00 -14.16
C CYS A 54 2.49 7.47 -14.38
N ASP A 55 1.52 8.37 -14.52
CA ASP A 55 1.76 9.81 -14.69
C ASP A 55 2.09 10.50 -13.36
N LEU A 56 1.72 9.92 -12.21
CA LEU A 56 1.95 10.55 -10.91
C LEU A 56 3.43 10.87 -10.67
N PRO A 57 3.74 12.03 -10.07
CA PRO A 57 5.12 12.45 -9.90
C PRO A 57 5.83 11.59 -8.85
N ASN A 58 7.10 11.25 -9.11
CA ASN A 58 7.93 10.45 -8.19
C ASN A 58 8.11 11.14 -6.83
N SER A 59 7.95 12.47 -6.77
CA SER A 59 8.07 13.24 -5.53
C SER A 59 7.13 12.78 -4.42
N LEU A 60 6.02 12.11 -4.76
CA LEU A 60 5.10 11.54 -3.78
C LEU A 60 5.73 10.45 -2.90
N TRP A 61 6.84 9.85 -3.34
CA TRP A 61 7.56 8.78 -2.62
C TRP A 61 8.84 9.25 -1.93
N ASN A 62 9.27 10.52 -2.07
CA ASN A 62 10.61 10.98 -1.66
C ASN A 62 10.94 10.76 -0.18
N ASP A 63 9.97 10.90 0.72
CA ASP A 63 10.15 10.74 2.16
C ASP A 63 9.57 9.42 2.70
N SER A 64 9.28 8.47 1.80
CA SER A 64 8.68 7.20 2.17
C SER A 64 9.71 6.08 2.26
N LEU A 65 9.46 5.14 3.18
CA LEU A 65 10.07 3.81 3.19
C LEU A 65 9.57 2.92 2.04
N LEU A 66 8.53 3.35 1.32
CA LEU A 66 7.97 2.66 0.17
C LEU A 66 8.60 3.15 -1.12
N LYS A 67 8.90 2.20 -2.00
CA LYS A 67 9.39 2.44 -3.35
C LYS A 67 8.24 2.30 -4.33
N ARG A 68 8.25 3.16 -5.35
CA ARG A 68 7.29 3.08 -6.46
C ARG A 68 7.37 1.69 -7.12
N ASP A 69 6.22 1.15 -7.52
CA ASP A 69 6.08 -0.13 -8.23
C ASP A 69 6.71 -1.35 -7.52
N THR A 70 6.94 -1.25 -6.20
CA THR A 70 7.47 -2.34 -5.39
C THR A 70 6.33 -3.00 -4.63
N TYR A 71 6.26 -4.33 -4.69
CA TYR A 71 5.25 -5.09 -3.98
C TYR A 71 5.68 -5.34 -2.53
N TYR A 72 4.82 -4.96 -1.59
CA TYR A 72 4.99 -5.17 -0.16
C TYR A 72 4.04 -6.27 0.32
N PHE A 73 4.50 -7.14 1.20
CA PHE A 73 3.73 -8.30 1.67
C PHE A 73 2.79 -7.95 2.83
N ASN A 74 3.18 -7.01 3.68
CA ASN A 74 2.41 -6.63 4.85
C ASN A 74 1.14 -5.88 4.45
N SER A 75 -0.01 -6.32 4.95
CA SER A 75 -1.33 -5.75 4.63
C SER A 75 -1.45 -4.26 5.01
N LYS A 76 -0.65 -3.76 5.96
CA LYS A 76 -0.64 -2.33 6.33
C LYS A 76 -0.09 -1.43 5.24
N LEU A 77 0.72 -1.97 4.34
CA LEU A 77 1.32 -1.27 3.20
C LEU A 77 0.47 -1.41 1.93
N GLN A 78 -0.64 -2.14 2.02
CA GLN A 78 -1.53 -2.44 0.90
C GLN A 78 -2.83 -1.63 1.02
N ILE A 79 -3.45 -1.42 -0.13
CA ILE A 79 -4.81 -0.91 -0.31
C ILE A 79 -5.58 -2.03 -1.01
N LEU A 80 -6.57 -2.58 -0.32
CA LEU A 80 -7.36 -3.72 -0.79
C LEU A 80 -8.77 -3.24 -1.13
N SER A 81 -9.34 -3.79 -2.19
CA SER A 81 -10.76 -3.61 -2.52
C SER A 81 -11.64 -4.05 -1.35
N LYS A 82 -12.68 -3.26 -1.05
CA LYS A 82 -13.70 -3.67 -0.08
C LYS A 82 -14.34 -4.99 -0.53
N PRO A 83 -14.67 -5.89 0.41
CA PRO A 83 -15.39 -7.10 0.07
C PRO A 83 -16.72 -6.73 -0.59
N PRO A 84 -17.21 -7.51 -1.56
CA PRO A 84 -18.50 -7.27 -2.18
C PRO A 84 -19.59 -7.24 -1.09
N THR A 85 -20.37 -6.16 -1.07
CA THR A 85 -21.50 -6.05 -0.15
C THR A 85 -22.76 -6.53 -0.85
N LEU A 86 -23.44 -7.50 -0.21
CA LEU A 86 -24.76 -7.93 -0.63
C LEU A 86 -25.77 -6.86 -0.19
N SER A 87 -26.34 -6.10 -1.12
CA SER A 87 -27.51 -5.26 -0.84
C SER A 87 -28.76 -6.12 -0.97
N ILE A 88 -29.45 -6.36 0.14
CA ILE A 88 -30.77 -7.00 0.12
C ILE A 88 -31.81 -5.87 0.10
N ASP A 89 -32.01 -5.27 -1.06
CA ASP A 89 -33.16 -4.41 -1.35
C ASP A 89 -34.25 -5.26 -2.05
N ALA A 90 -35.30 -4.63 -2.58
CA ALA A 90 -36.38 -5.32 -3.32
C ALA A 90 -35.88 -6.20 -4.49
N ASN A 91 -34.62 -6.03 -4.91
CA ASN A 91 -33.89 -6.92 -5.81
C ASN A 91 -32.56 -7.32 -5.15
N ILE A 92 -32.22 -8.62 -5.22
CA ILE A 92 -30.88 -9.10 -4.88
C ILE A 92 -29.96 -8.78 -6.06
N THR A 93 -29.25 -7.66 -5.99
CA THR A 93 -28.19 -7.33 -6.94
C THR A 93 -26.85 -7.32 -6.22
N PRO A 94 -25.96 -8.30 -6.47
CA PRO A 94 -24.58 -8.19 -6.03
C PRO A 94 -23.98 -6.95 -6.72
N LYS A 95 -23.44 -6.02 -5.94
CA LYS A 95 -22.59 -4.96 -6.49
C LYS A 95 -21.23 -5.58 -6.80
N ASP A 96 -20.93 -5.77 -8.07
CA ASP A 96 -19.63 -6.24 -8.52
C ASP A 96 -18.57 -5.19 -8.16
N ILE A 97 -17.84 -5.42 -7.07
CA ILE A 97 -16.66 -4.64 -6.71
C ILE A 97 -15.46 -5.31 -7.38
N LYS A 98 -14.81 -4.61 -8.30
CA LYS A 98 -13.58 -5.08 -8.93
C LYS A 98 -12.50 -5.27 -7.87
N PHE A 99 -11.95 -6.47 -7.79
CA PHE A 99 -10.87 -6.77 -6.86
C PHE A 99 -9.60 -6.00 -7.26
N PHE A 100 -8.98 -5.33 -6.29
CA PHE A 100 -7.68 -4.68 -6.46
C PHE A 100 -6.83 -4.87 -5.20
N LYS A 101 -5.51 -4.87 -5.42
CA LYS A 101 -4.46 -5.00 -4.42
C LYS A 101 -3.32 -4.08 -4.81
N GLU A 102 -3.38 -2.87 -4.30
CA GLU A 102 -2.47 -1.78 -4.62
C GLU A 102 -1.56 -1.49 -3.43
N MET A 103 -0.44 -0.81 -3.66
CA MET A 103 0.50 -0.42 -2.61
C MET A 103 0.22 1.02 -2.18
N LYS A 104 0.50 1.36 -0.93
CA LYS A 104 0.45 2.75 -0.48
C LYS A 104 1.55 3.59 -1.13
N ILE A 105 1.30 4.89 -1.25
CA ILE A 105 2.24 5.89 -1.74
C ILE A 105 3.25 6.23 -0.65
N SER A 106 2.77 6.47 0.57
CA SER A 106 3.62 6.94 1.67
C SER A 106 3.41 6.11 2.94
N PHE A 107 4.54 5.70 3.48
CA PHE A 107 4.72 5.16 4.82
C PHE A 107 6.09 5.61 5.30
N THR A 108 6.15 6.38 6.38
CA THR A 108 7.35 7.06 6.87
C THR A 108 7.98 6.32 8.06
N LYS A 109 9.20 6.71 8.46
CA LYS A 109 9.80 6.23 9.72
C LYS A 109 8.95 6.60 10.93
N ASP A 110 8.30 7.76 10.91
CA ASP A 110 7.36 8.17 11.95
C ASP A 110 6.14 7.25 12.02
N ASP A 111 5.61 6.80 10.87
CA ASP A 111 4.51 5.82 10.84
C ASP A 111 4.93 4.49 11.46
N LEU A 112 6.13 4.01 11.12
CA LEU A 112 6.68 2.79 11.69
C LEU A 112 6.89 2.90 13.20
N LEU A 113 7.43 4.03 13.67
CA LEU A 113 7.64 4.29 15.09
C LEU A 113 6.32 4.40 15.86
N ARG A 114 5.35 5.14 15.31
CA ARG A 114 3.99 5.21 15.87
C ARG A 114 3.37 3.83 15.95
N PHE A 115 3.55 3.01 14.91
CA PHE A 115 3.05 1.65 14.88
C PHE A 115 3.69 0.79 15.99
N PHE A 116 5.01 0.87 16.16
CA PHE A 116 5.71 0.22 17.26
C PHE A 116 5.11 0.62 18.62
N TYR A 117 5.06 1.92 18.92
CA TYR A 117 4.50 2.40 20.19
C TYR A 117 3.04 2.02 20.42
N SER A 118 2.24 1.86 19.35
CA SER A 118 0.84 1.41 19.46
C SER A 118 0.70 -0.07 19.84
N LYS A 119 1.75 -0.87 19.59
CA LYS A 119 1.80 -2.31 19.85
C LYS A 119 2.71 -2.68 21.01
N SER A 120 3.58 -1.78 21.46
CA SER A 120 4.46 -2.00 22.60
C SER A 120 3.69 -2.13 23.93
N ASN A 121 4.29 -2.80 24.90
CA ASN A 121 3.77 -2.82 26.27
C ASN A 121 3.88 -1.44 26.95
N SER A 122 3.17 -1.27 28.06
CA SER A 122 3.13 -0.02 28.84
C SER A 122 4.45 0.33 29.55
N LEU A 123 5.39 -0.61 29.64
CA LEU A 123 6.66 -0.44 30.35
C LEU A 123 7.77 0.11 29.45
N ILE A 124 7.48 0.34 28.17
CA ILE A 124 8.47 0.84 27.22
C ILE A 124 8.85 2.29 27.52
N VAL A 125 10.15 2.56 27.61
CA VAL A 125 10.68 3.93 27.66
C VAL A 125 10.69 4.47 26.24
N LYS A 126 9.82 5.45 25.95
CA LYS A 126 9.73 6.08 24.64
C LYS A 126 10.78 7.18 24.51
N ASP A 127 11.66 7.05 23.52
CA ASP A 127 12.63 8.09 23.18
C ASP A 127 12.70 8.21 21.66
N TYR A 128 12.13 9.29 21.13
CA TYR A 128 12.00 9.49 19.69
C TYR A 128 13.35 9.42 18.96
N ASN A 129 14.38 10.13 19.45
CA ASN A 129 15.66 10.23 18.75
C ASN A 129 16.37 8.87 18.75
N ARG A 130 16.36 8.19 19.89
CA ARG A 130 16.94 6.86 20.02
C ARG A 130 16.19 5.85 19.14
N ASP A 131 14.86 5.88 19.17
CA ASP A 131 14.04 4.86 18.53
C ASP A 131 13.96 5.05 17.00
N ILE A 132 14.06 6.29 16.48
CA ILE A 132 14.30 6.54 15.05
C ILE A 132 15.66 6.00 14.61
N GLY A 133 16.73 6.23 15.38
CA GLY A 133 18.04 5.65 15.08
C GLY A 133 18.02 4.12 15.08
N ALA A 134 17.23 3.51 15.98
CA ALA A 134 17.01 2.08 16.00
C ALA A 134 16.24 1.58 14.76
N ILE A 135 15.27 2.34 14.26
CA ILE A 135 14.59 2.03 12.99
C ILE A 135 15.57 2.05 11.83
N ASP A 136 16.43 3.07 11.72
CA ASP A 136 17.44 3.14 10.66
C ASP A 136 18.38 1.93 10.70
N TYR A 137 18.80 1.52 11.90
CA TYR A 137 19.59 0.30 12.09
C TYR A 137 18.85 -0.96 11.60
N LEU A 138 17.59 -1.17 12.00
CA LEU A 138 16.81 -2.35 11.59
C LEU A 138 16.58 -2.39 10.08
N LEU A 139 16.22 -1.25 9.48
CA LEU A 139 16.00 -1.14 8.03
C LEU A 139 17.25 -1.52 7.24
N ASN A 140 18.44 -1.08 7.70
CA ASN A 140 19.70 -1.44 7.08
C ASN A 140 20.05 -2.92 7.31
N ARG A 141 19.79 -3.46 8.50
CA ARG A 141 20.06 -4.86 8.85
C ARG A 141 19.33 -5.84 7.94
N TYR A 142 18.10 -5.52 7.54
CA TYR A 142 17.26 -6.41 6.74
C TYR A 142 17.22 -6.07 5.24
N ASN A 143 18.12 -5.21 4.73
CA ASN A 143 18.06 -4.76 3.33
C ASN A 143 18.33 -5.86 2.28
N ASN A 144 19.00 -6.95 2.66
CA ASN A 144 19.43 -8.04 1.78
C ASN A 144 18.53 -9.29 1.91
N GLN A 145 17.31 -9.13 2.42
CA GLN A 145 16.37 -10.23 2.63
C GLN A 145 15.43 -10.41 1.42
N LEU A 146 14.64 -11.49 1.43
CA LEU A 146 13.69 -11.79 0.34
C LEU A 146 12.55 -10.76 0.23
N MET A 147 12.22 -10.07 1.32
CA MET A 147 11.25 -8.98 1.37
C MET A 147 11.95 -7.66 1.67
N GLU A 148 11.29 -6.55 1.32
CA GLU A 148 11.77 -5.22 1.69
C GLU A 148 11.85 -5.08 3.22
N SER A 149 12.89 -4.40 3.72
CA SER A 149 13.16 -4.31 5.16
C SER A 149 11.97 -3.81 5.99
N VAL A 150 11.15 -2.92 5.42
CA VAL A 150 9.96 -2.39 6.08
C VAL A 150 8.91 -3.48 6.35
N ASP A 151 8.73 -4.47 5.46
CA ASP A 151 7.83 -5.60 5.70
C ASP A 151 8.31 -6.41 6.90
N ILE A 152 9.62 -6.70 6.96
CA ILE A 152 10.24 -7.48 8.04
C ILE A 152 10.11 -6.73 9.37
N CYS A 153 10.41 -5.43 9.38
CA CYS A 153 10.21 -4.58 10.57
C CYS A 153 8.75 -4.60 11.02
N LEU A 154 7.79 -4.53 10.10
CA LEU A 154 6.37 -4.58 10.45
C LEU A 154 5.97 -5.93 11.04
N TYR A 155 6.47 -7.06 10.52
CA TYR A 155 6.22 -8.39 11.09
C TYR A 155 6.84 -8.53 12.49
N LEU A 156 8.08 -8.09 12.67
CA LEU A 156 8.74 -8.05 13.99
C LEU A 156 7.93 -7.26 15.01
N ILE A 157 7.48 -6.06 14.61
CA ILE A 157 6.68 -5.20 15.48
C ILE A 157 5.33 -5.86 15.78
N ASP A 158 4.61 -6.35 14.77
CA ASP A 158 3.25 -6.86 14.95
C ASP A 158 3.23 -8.07 15.90
N GLU A 159 4.27 -8.91 15.87
CA GLU A 159 4.37 -10.13 16.66
C GLU A 159 5.07 -9.94 18.01
N TYR A 160 6.16 -9.18 18.08
CA TYR A 160 7.04 -9.20 19.26
C TYR A 160 7.15 -7.87 20.01
N SER A 161 6.53 -6.77 19.55
CA SER A 161 6.60 -5.46 20.22
C SER A 161 6.15 -5.49 21.67
N HIS A 162 5.19 -6.36 22.00
CA HIS A 162 4.62 -6.49 23.33
C HIS A 162 5.58 -7.19 24.32
N CYS A 163 6.53 -7.97 23.81
CA CYS A 163 7.51 -8.72 24.60
C CYS A 163 8.83 -7.97 24.82
N VAL A 164 9.04 -6.83 24.15
CA VAL A 164 10.31 -6.11 24.18
C VAL A 164 10.22 -4.81 24.98
N SER A 165 11.34 -4.43 25.58
CA SER A 165 11.52 -3.16 26.30
C SER A 165 12.10 -2.03 25.44
N SER A 166 12.55 -2.34 24.23
CA SER A 166 13.08 -1.38 23.26
C SER A 166 12.91 -1.91 21.83
N LEU A 167 12.98 -1.02 20.83
CA LEU A 167 12.88 -1.40 19.42
C LEU A 167 14.04 -2.29 18.96
N LEU A 168 15.25 -2.06 19.49
CA LEU A 168 16.42 -2.89 19.19
C LEU A 168 16.28 -4.32 19.72
N ASN A 169 15.56 -4.52 20.83
CA ASN A 169 15.37 -5.85 21.39
C ASN A 169 14.50 -6.76 20.51
N LEU A 170 13.88 -6.23 19.45
CA LEU A 170 13.21 -7.03 18.43
C LEU A 170 14.19 -7.95 17.69
N THR A 171 15.48 -7.61 17.61
CA THR A 171 16.49 -8.47 16.96
C THR A 171 16.66 -9.82 17.64
N ASN A 172 16.28 -9.94 18.93
CA ASN A 172 16.31 -11.22 19.63
C ASN A 172 15.34 -12.25 19.04
N TYR A 173 14.36 -11.81 18.25
CA TYR A 173 13.34 -12.64 17.61
C TYR A 173 13.49 -12.67 16.08
N GLU A 174 14.64 -12.24 15.56
CA GLU A 174 14.84 -12.12 14.11
C GLU A 174 14.78 -13.46 13.39
N VAL A 175 15.30 -14.54 13.98
CA VAL A 175 15.32 -15.87 13.37
C VAL A 175 13.90 -16.37 13.11
N ASP A 176 13.02 -16.28 14.12
CA ASP A 176 11.63 -16.70 14.02
C ASP A 176 10.89 -15.95 12.91
N ILE A 177 11.07 -14.63 12.82
CA ILE A 177 10.43 -13.81 11.79
C ILE A 177 11.03 -14.08 10.41
N LEU A 178 12.35 -14.27 10.28
CA LEU A 178 12.96 -14.54 8.98
C LEU A 178 12.50 -15.88 8.41
N ASP A 179 12.34 -16.91 9.23
CA ASP A 179 11.79 -18.20 8.81
C ASP A 179 10.32 -18.07 8.35
N LYS A 180 9.53 -17.28 9.09
CA LYS A 180 8.14 -16.99 8.70
C LYS A 180 8.06 -16.19 7.40
N VAL A 181 8.89 -15.16 7.26
CA VAL A 181 9.00 -14.33 6.06
C VAL A 181 9.37 -15.18 4.85
N ASN A 182 10.34 -16.08 4.98
CA ASN A 182 10.72 -17.01 3.91
C ASN A 182 9.52 -17.86 3.48
N THR A 183 8.77 -18.40 4.45
CA THR A 183 7.56 -19.21 4.17
C THR A 183 6.52 -18.38 3.41
N ILE A 184 6.18 -17.19 3.89
CA ILE A 184 5.22 -16.29 3.24
C ILE A 184 5.67 -15.93 1.82
N TYR A 185 6.97 -15.64 1.65
CA TYR A 185 7.53 -15.30 0.34
C TYR A 185 7.35 -16.45 -0.66
N TYR A 186 7.81 -17.65 -0.31
CA TYR A 186 7.75 -18.79 -1.21
C TYR A 186 6.33 -19.25 -1.50
N ASP A 187 5.42 -19.17 -0.53
CA ASP A 187 4.01 -19.51 -0.75
C ASP A 187 3.35 -18.54 -1.73
N ASN A 188 3.57 -17.22 -1.57
CA ASN A 188 3.05 -16.21 -2.49
C ASN A 188 3.68 -16.27 -3.89
N TYR A 189 4.95 -16.67 -3.96
CA TYR A 189 5.64 -16.87 -5.23
C TYR A 189 5.06 -18.08 -5.98
N ARG A 190 4.80 -19.20 -5.28
CA ARG A 190 4.20 -20.42 -5.85
C ARG A 190 2.77 -20.20 -6.31
N SER A 191 1.98 -19.42 -5.58
CA SER A 191 0.59 -19.08 -5.94
C SER A 191 0.48 -17.97 -7.00
N GLY A 192 1.57 -17.26 -7.32
CA GLY A 192 1.55 -16.11 -8.21
C GLY A 192 0.76 -14.91 -7.65
N THR A 193 0.66 -14.81 -6.31
CA THR A 193 -0.06 -13.72 -5.61
C THR A 193 0.85 -12.57 -5.18
N ASN A 194 2.15 -12.66 -5.45
CA ASN A 194 3.17 -11.64 -5.21
C ASN A 194 3.19 -10.52 -6.27
N ARG A 195 2.01 -10.02 -6.66
CA ARG A 195 1.87 -8.99 -7.70
C ARG A 195 0.91 -7.90 -7.29
N ILE A 196 1.16 -6.70 -7.78
CA ILE A 196 0.26 -5.55 -7.64
C ILE A 196 -0.89 -5.75 -8.64
N ILE A 197 -2.13 -5.59 -8.19
CA ILE A 197 -3.34 -5.68 -9.01
C ILE A 197 -4.00 -4.31 -8.94
N TYR A 198 -3.88 -3.53 -10.01
CA TYR A 198 -4.38 -2.17 -10.03
C TYR A 198 -5.89 -2.13 -10.35
N ARG A 199 -6.62 -1.18 -9.79
CA ARG A 199 -8.07 -1.04 -10.02
C ARG A 199 -8.43 -0.72 -11.48
N TRP A 200 -7.47 -0.21 -12.25
CA TRP A 200 -7.60 0.05 -13.69
C TRP A 200 -7.07 -1.08 -14.60
N SER A 201 -6.59 -2.20 -14.04
CA SER A 201 -6.08 -3.35 -14.81
C SER A 201 -7.15 -4.27 -15.38
#